data_AF-A0A8T4NMJ9-F1
#
_entry.id   AF-A0A8T4NMJ9-F1
#
_cell.length_a   1.000
_cell.length_b   1.000
_cell.length_c   1.000
_cell.angle_alpha   90.00
_cell.angle_beta   90.00
_cell.angle_gamma   90.00
#
_symmetry.space_group_name_H-M   'P 1'
#
loop_
_entity.id
_entity.type
_entity.pdbx_description
1 polymer ?
#
loop_
_entity_poly.entity_id
_entity_poly.type
_entity_poly.pdbx_seq_one_letter_code
_entity_poly.pdbx_strand_id
1 'polypeptide(L)'
;MILFAINDVISDFSLNFIDFWSFFFWASIGSIGASLFMLSFKEKRKTFIKEMKTLKWRIFLLVLIVCGFYYIAELSFYAALSIGSVALVSAIAATQPLFAFFYSMGLRIFKPEILKEKFDNFDLSVKIIGIIIIIIGVWIVSTI
;
A
#
# COMPACT_ATOMS: atom_id res chain seq x y z
N MET A 1 0.71 0.00 -12.94
CA MET A 1 -0.76 0.01 -12.82
C MET A 1 -1.39 -1.26 -13.38
N ILE A 2 -1.13 -1.65 -14.63
CA ILE A 2 -1.74 -2.87 -15.23
C ILE A 2 -1.39 -4.16 -14.45
N LEU A 3 -0.12 -4.35 -14.07
CA LEU A 3 0.29 -5.53 -13.28
C LEU A 3 -0.40 -5.64 -11.91
N PHE A 4 -0.69 -4.50 -11.27
CA PHE A 4 -1.41 -4.47 -9.99
C PHE A 4 -2.88 -4.84 -10.18
N ALA A 5 -3.53 -4.29 -11.21
CA ALA A 5 -4.92 -4.65 -11.51
C ALA A 5 -5.07 -6.14 -11.87
N ILE A 6 -4.12 -6.72 -12.61
CA ILE A 6 -4.10 -8.16 -12.89
C ILE A 6 -3.97 -8.96 -11.59
N ASN A 7 -3.07 -8.54 -10.69
CA ASN A 7 -2.89 -9.18 -9.39
C ASN A 7 -4.18 -9.13 -8.56
N ASP A 8 -4.87 -8.00 -8.50
CA ASP A 8 -6.10 -7.83 -7.72
C ASP A 8 -7.23 -8.75 -8.24
N VAL A 9 -7.41 -8.80 -9.56
CA VAL A 9 -8.42 -9.68 -10.20
C VAL A 9 -8.09 -11.15 -9.99
N ILE A 10 -6.82 -11.55 -10.12
CA ILE A 10 -6.40 -12.94 -9.85
C ILE A 10 -6.60 -13.28 -8.37
N SER A 11 -6.32 -12.33 -7.47
CA SER A 11 -6.45 -12.53 -6.02
C SER A 11 -7.90 -12.79 -5.64
N ASP A 12 -8.83 -11.98 -6.12
CA ASP A 12 -10.26 -12.15 -5.90
C ASP A 12 -10.82 -13.43 -6.52
N PHE A 13 -10.44 -13.73 -7.76
CA PHE A 13 -10.78 -15.01 -8.37
C PHE A 13 -10.29 -16.17 -7.50
N SER A 14 -9.05 -16.11 -6.98
CA SER A 14 -8.49 -17.16 -6.13
C SER A 14 -9.22 -17.30 -4.80
N LEU A 15 -9.58 -16.17 -4.16
CA LEU A 15 -10.32 -16.15 -2.89
C LEU A 15 -11.72 -16.77 -2.99
N ASN A 16 -12.29 -16.90 -4.20
CA ASN A 16 -13.53 -17.65 -4.41
C ASN A 16 -13.34 -19.18 -4.34
N PHE A 17 -12.12 -19.69 -4.52
CA PHE A 17 -11.83 -21.13 -4.53
C PHE A 17 -11.03 -21.61 -3.32
N ILE A 18 -10.26 -20.73 -2.68
CA ILE A 18 -9.43 -21.08 -1.51
C ILE A 18 -9.70 -20.13 -0.34
N ASP A 19 -9.59 -20.67 0.87
CA ASP A 19 -9.75 -19.89 2.09
C ASP A 19 -8.72 -18.75 2.16
N PHE A 20 -9.16 -17.62 2.75
CA PHE A 20 -8.35 -16.41 2.92
C PHE A 20 -6.96 -16.69 3.50
N TRP A 21 -6.86 -17.51 4.55
CA TRP A 21 -5.58 -17.79 5.19
C TRP A 21 -4.65 -18.60 4.29
N SER A 22 -5.22 -19.51 3.49
CA SER A 22 -4.46 -20.29 2.51
C SER A 22 -3.97 -19.40 1.38
N PHE A 23 -4.82 -18.51 0.87
CA PHE A 23 -4.44 -17.53 -0.14
C PHE A 23 -3.31 -16.62 0.35
N PHE A 24 -3.47 -16.03 1.54
CA PHE A 24 -2.48 -15.14 2.13
C PHE A 24 -1.13 -15.84 2.35
N PHE A 25 -1.16 -17.10 2.80
CA PHE A 25 0.04 -17.91 2.96
C PHE A 25 0.77 -18.14 1.63
N TRP A 26 0.06 -18.51 0.57
CA TRP A 26 0.63 -18.71 -0.76
C TRP A 26 1.15 -17.41 -1.37
N ALA A 27 0.44 -16.30 -1.20
CA ALA A 27 0.88 -14.97 -1.63
C ALA A 27 2.18 -14.55 -0.92
N SER A 28 2.27 -14.80 0.38
CA SER A 28 3.47 -14.53 1.19
C SER A 28 4.66 -15.38 0.77
N ILE A 29 4.45 -16.67 0.47
CA ILE A 29 5.50 -17.55 -0.06
C ILE A 29 5.97 -17.06 -1.44
N GLY A 30 5.04 -16.66 -2.31
CA GLY A 30 5.35 -16.11 -3.62
C GLY A 30 6.22 -14.85 -3.52
N SER A 31 5.91 -13.94 -2.60
CA SER A 31 6.69 -12.70 -2.40
C SER A 31 8.09 -12.97 -1.83
N ILE A 32 8.21 -13.92 -0.90
CA ILE A 32 9.52 -14.39 -0.40
C ILE A 32 10.32 -15.04 -1.52
N GLY A 33 9.69 -15.91 -2.31
CA GLY A 33 10.33 -16.59 -3.45
C GLY A 33 10.84 -15.60 -4.49
N ALA A 34 10.04 -14.60 -4.87
CA ALA A 34 10.44 -13.53 -5.78
C ALA A 34 11.61 -12.71 -5.21
N SER A 35 11.58 -12.42 -3.91
CA SER A 35 12.65 -11.68 -3.22
C SER A 35 13.97 -12.47 -3.21
N LEU A 36 13.92 -13.78 -2.94
CA LEU A 36 15.08 -14.68 -3.01
C LEU A 36 15.62 -14.81 -4.43
N PHE A 37 14.73 -14.86 -5.43
CA PHE A 37 15.11 -14.85 -6.83
C PHE A 37 15.84 -13.54 -7.21
N MET A 38 15.36 -12.39 -6.78
CA MET A 38 16.05 -11.11 -6.98
C MET A 38 17.43 -11.06 -6.31
N LEU A 39 17.58 -11.69 -5.15
CA LEU A 39 18.87 -11.82 -4.45
C LEU A 39 19.85 -12.79 -5.14
N SER A 40 19.40 -13.58 -6.11
CA SER A 40 20.27 -14.45 -6.90
C SER A 40 21.12 -13.66 -7.91
N PHE A 41 20.71 -12.44 -8.27
CA PHE A 41 21.51 -11.53 -9.09
C PHE A 41 22.68 -10.96 -8.28
N LYS A 42 23.91 -11.29 -8.72
CA LYS A 42 25.16 -10.93 -8.01
C LYS A 42 25.28 -9.44 -7.70
N GLU A 43 24.82 -8.57 -8.60
CA GLU A 43 24.84 -7.11 -8.39
C GLU A 43 23.90 -6.68 -7.26
N LYS A 44 22.64 -7.13 -7.29
CA LYS A 44 21.63 -6.80 -6.27
C LYS A 44 22.02 -7.35 -4.91
N ARG A 45 22.57 -8.56 -4.86
CA ARG A 45 23.09 -9.17 -3.62
C ARG A 45 24.22 -8.36 -3.00
N LYS A 46 25.18 -7.90 -3.81
CA LYS A 46 26.33 -7.11 -3.31
C LYS A 46 25.87 -5.76 -2.75
N THR A 47 24.96 -5.08 -3.45
CA THR A 47 24.38 -3.81 -2.98
C THR A 47 23.62 -4.01 -1.67
N PHE A 48 22.76 -5.03 -1.60
CA PHE A 48 21.99 -5.34 -0.40
C PHE A 48 22.88 -5.61 0.82
N ILE A 49 23.90 -6.47 0.69
CA ILE A 49 24.82 -6.77 1.79
C ILE A 49 25.61 -5.52 2.21
N LYS A 50 26.01 -4.67 1.25
CA LYS A 50 26.71 -3.42 1.54
C LYS A 50 25.82 -2.49 2.36
N GLU A 51 24.59 -2.27 1.91
CA GLU A 51 23.61 -1.42 2.59
C GLU A 51 23.30 -1.94 4.00
N MET A 52 23.03 -3.24 4.16
CA MET A 52 22.79 -3.85 5.47
C MET A 52 23.96 -3.67 6.45
N LYS A 53 25.20 -3.77 5.98
CA LYS A 53 26.39 -3.57 6.84
C LYS A 53 26.60 -2.11 7.23
N THR A 54 26.18 -1.17 6.39
CA THR A 54 26.31 0.28 6.63
C THR A 54 25.10 0.89 7.34
N LEU A 55 24.00 0.16 7.44
CA LEU A 55 22.74 0.62 7.99
C LEU A 55 22.86 0.85 9.50
N LYS A 56 22.51 2.06 9.94
CA LYS A 56 22.40 2.38 11.37
C LYS A 56 21.20 1.64 11.96
N TRP A 57 21.37 1.12 13.18
CA TRP A 57 20.30 0.41 13.90
C TRP A 57 18.97 1.17 13.95
N ARG A 58 19.01 2.49 14.14
CA ARG A 58 17.82 3.34 14.15
C ARG A 58 17.07 3.34 12.82
N ILE A 59 17.79 3.34 11.69
CA ILE A 59 17.17 3.29 10.34
C ILE A 59 16.60 1.90 10.10
N PHE A 60 17.32 0.85 10.52
CA PHE A 60 16.83 -0.52 10.44
C PHE A 60 15.50 -0.70 11.19
N LEU A 61 15.39 -0.18 12.42
CA LEU A 61 14.13 -0.21 13.18
C LEU A 61 12.99 0.55 12.48
N LEU A 62 13.29 1.70 11.89
CA LEU A 62 12.27 2.46 11.13
C LEU A 62 11.79 1.68 9.91
N VAL A 63 12.69 1.05 9.17
CA VAL A 63 12.34 0.18 8.03
C VAL A 63 11.48 -0.99 8.50
N LEU A 64 11.84 -1.61 9.63
CA LEU A 64 11.06 -2.73 10.18
C LEU A 64 9.63 -2.31 10.57
N ILE A 65 9.46 -1.13 11.16
CA ILE A 65 8.15 -0.56 11.47
C ILE A 65 7.35 -0.34 10.18
N VAL A 66 7.95 0.24 9.15
CA VAL A 66 7.29 0.47 7.85
C VAL A 66 6.87 -0.86 7.20
N CYS A 67 7.74 -1.87 7.23
CA CYS A 67 7.41 -3.21 6.73
C CYS A 67 6.23 -3.83 7.51
N GLY A 68 6.18 -3.64 8.84
CA GLY A 68 5.05 -4.08 9.65
C GLY A 68 3.74 -3.42 9.24
N PHE A 69 3.73 -2.09 9.08
CA PHE A 69 2.56 -1.36 8.59
C PHE A 69 2.13 -1.81 7.20
N TYR A 70 3.09 -2.05 6.30
CA TYR A 70 2.81 -2.56 4.96
C TYR A 70 2.11 -3.93 5.02
N TYR A 71 2.62 -4.87 5.81
CA TYR A 71 2.02 -6.20 5.96
C TYR A 71 0.62 -6.16 6.57
N ILE A 72 0.40 -5.28 7.56
CA ILE A 72 -0.93 -5.08 8.15
C ILE A 72 -1.90 -4.49 7.11
N ALA A 73 -1.44 -3.53 6.30
CA ALA A 73 -2.25 -2.95 5.24
C ALA A 73 -2.61 -3.98 4.17
N GLU A 74 -1.67 -4.81 3.75
CA GLU A 74 -1.87 -5.90 2.79
C GLU A 74 -2.83 -6.97 3.32
N LEU A 75 -2.68 -7.38 4.58
CA LEU A 75 -3.61 -8.30 5.23
C LEU A 75 -5.04 -7.71 5.27
N SER A 76 -5.17 -6.43 5.61
CA SER A 76 -6.46 -5.73 5.66
C SER A 76 -7.08 -5.61 4.26
N PHE A 77 -6.26 -5.37 3.23
CA PHE A 77 -6.70 -5.28 1.85
C PHE A 77 -7.24 -6.63 1.34
N TYR A 78 -6.52 -7.72 1.56
CA TYR A 78 -7.01 -9.05 1.20
C TYR A 78 -8.25 -9.47 2.00
N ALA A 79 -8.34 -9.07 3.26
CA ALA A 79 -9.54 -9.32 4.07
C ALA A 79 -10.74 -8.52 3.56
N ALA A 80 -10.53 -7.31 3.03
CA ALA A 80 -11.58 -6.55 2.36
C ALA A 80 -12.00 -7.21 1.04
N LEU A 81 -11.04 -7.73 0.26
CA LEU A 81 -11.31 -8.47 -0.97
C LEU A 81 -12.08 -9.77 -0.74
N SER A 82 -11.92 -10.45 0.40
CA SER A 82 -12.69 -11.67 0.68
C SER A 82 -14.15 -11.42 1.06
N ILE A 83 -14.51 -10.17 1.39
CA ILE A 83 -15.86 -9.80 1.85
C ILE A 83 -16.61 -8.95 0.80
N GLY A 84 -15.89 -8.14 0.02
CA GLY A 84 -16.47 -7.22 -0.97
C GLY A 84 -15.88 -7.42 -2.37
N SER A 85 -16.44 -6.72 -3.36
CA SER A 85 -15.94 -6.82 -4.74
C SER A 85 -14.60 -6.10 -4.93
N VAL A 86 -13.75 -6.62 -5.81
CA VAL A 86 -12.47 -5.97 -6.21
C VAL A 86 -12.69 -4.53 -6.62
N ALA A 87 -13.73 -4.26 -7.41
CA ALA A 87 -14.02 -2.93 -7.90
C ALA A 87 -14.23 -1.93 -6.74
N LEU A 88 -14.96 -2.34 -5.70
CA LEU A 88 -15.20 -1.51 -4.53
C LEU A 88 -13.93 -1.32 -3.70
N VAL A 89 -13.22 -2.40 -3.42
CA VAL A 89 -12.00 -2.38 -2.59
C VAL A 89 -10.89 -1.56 -3.28
N SER A 90 -10.68 -1.74 -4.58
CA SER A 90 -9.71 -0.97 -5.36
C SER A 90 -10.12 0.50 -5.52
N ALA A 91 -11.42 0.83 -5.63
CA ALA A 91 -11.89 2.21 -5.65
C ALA A 91 -11.59 2.94 -4.33
N ILE A 92 -11.80 2.27 -3.19
CA ILE A 92 -11.43 2.79 -1.88
C ILE A 92 -9.91 2.92 -1.77
N ALA A 93 -9.13 1.91 -2.19
CA ALA A 93 -7.67 1.98 -2.17
C ALA A 93 -7.11 3.13 -3.03
N ALA A 94 -7.79 3.50 -4.13
CA ALA A 94 -7.42 4.65 -4.94
C ALA A 94 -7.51 6.00 -4.19
N THR A 95 -8.21 6.05 -3.04
CA THR A 95 -8.21 7.23 -2.15
C THR A 95 -6.95 7.37 -1.29
N GLN A 96 -6.07 6.36 -1.25
CA GLN A 96 -4.88 6.36 -0.38
C GLN A 96 -4.03 7.65 -0.44
N PRO A 97 -3.84 8.31 -1.60
CA PRO A 97 -3.14 9.61 -1.66
C PRO A 97 -3.78 10.71 -0.82
N LEU A 98 -5.11 10.69 -0.62
CA LEU A 98 -5.82 11.64 0.23
C LEU A 98 -5.51 11.44 1.70
N PHE A 99 -5.48 10.18 2.15
CA PHE A 99 -5.06 9.85 3.51
C PHE A 99 -3.60 10.26 3.74
N ALA A 100 -2.71 9.98 2.78
CA ALA A 100 -1.32 10.43 2.85
C ALA A 100 -1.21 11.96 3.00
N PHE A 101 -2.05 12.71 2.28
CA PHE A 101 -2.14 14.17 2.43
C PHE A 101 -2.66 14.62 3.80
N PHE A 102 -3.72 14.00 4.33
CA PHE A 102 -4.21 14.35 5.67
C PHE A 102 -3.17 14.04 6.75
N TYR A 103 -2.49 12.90 6.64
CA TYR A 103 -1.39 12.55 7.54
C TYR A 103 -0.23 13.54 7.42
N SER A 104 0.20 13.92 6.21
CA SER A 104 1.29 14.89 6.04
C SER A 104 0.91 16.27 6.57
N MET A 105 -0.34 16.70 6.37
CA MET A 105 -0.86 17.95 6.92
C MET A 105 -0.90 17.92 8.46
N GLY A 106 -1.39 16.82 9.05
CA GLY A 106 -1.38 16.63 10.50
C GLY A 106 0.03 16.64 11.08
N LEU A 107 0.96 15.87 10.49
CA LEU A 107 2.36 15.83 10.89
C LEU A 107 3.03 17.22 10.81
N ARG A 108 2.69 18.05 9.82
CA ARG A 108 3.16 19.43 9.74
C ARG A 108 2.71 20.28 10.94
N ILE A 109 1.45 20.16 11.37
CA ILE A 109 0.93 20.91 12.52
C ILE A 109 1.64 20.49 13.81
N PHE A 110 1.84 19.18 14.01
CA PHE A 110 2.48 18.66 15.23
C PHE A 110 4.00 18.82 15.25
N LYS A 111 4.68 18.74 14.08
CA LYS A 111 6.13 18.87 13.94
C LYS A 111 6.52 19.59 12.63
N PRO A 112 6.48 20.93 12.61
CA PRO A 112 6.76 21.73 11.41
C PRO A 112 8.21 21.62 10.89
N GLU A 113 9.16 21.15 11.71
CA GLU A 113 10.56 20.95 11.29
C GLU A 113 10.77 19.75 10.37
N ILE A 114 9.87 18.75 10.37
CA ILE A 114 10.04 17.51 9.61
C ILE A 114 9.57 17.66 8.15
N LEU A 115 8.55 18.50 7.91
CA LEU A 115 7.92 18.69 6.60
C LEU A 115 7.88 20.17 6.22
N LYS A 116 8.86 20.63 5.43
CA LYS A 116 8.90 21.98 4.84
C LYS A 116 8.02 22.10 3.58
N GLU A 117 6.86 21.47 3.56
CA GLU A 117 5.92 21.56 2.43
C GLU A 117 5.22 22.93 2.44
N LYS A 118 5.33 23.68 1.33
CA LYS A 118 4.55 24.91 1.08
C LYS A 118 3.16 24.49 0.61
N PHE A 119 2.16 24.59 1.46
CA PHE A 119 0.77 24.41 1.05
C PHE A 119 0.25 25.70 0.45
N ASP A 120 -0.09 25.68 -0.84
CA ASP A 120 -0.82 26.77 -1.50
C ASP A 120 -2.34 26.53 -1.32
N ASN A 121 -3.12 27.59 -1.12
CA ASN A 121 -4.56 27.48 -0.80
C ASN A 121 -5.36 26.81 -1.93
N PHE A 122 -4.82 26.81 -3.15
CA PHE A 122 -5.38 26.12 -4.31
C PHE A 122 -5.31 24.58 -4.19
N ASP A 123 -4.30 24.04 -3.50
CA ASP A 123 -4.14 22.58 -3.32
C ASP A 123 -5.22 21.97 -2.42
N LEU A 124 -5.79 22.75 -1.50
CA LEU A 124 -6.84 22.28 -0.60
C LEU A 124 -8.17 22.05 -1.34
N SER A 125 -8.54 22.97 -2.22
CA SER A 125 -9.80 22.88 -2.99
C SER A 125 -9.80 21.69 -3.96
N VAL A 126 -8.69 21.44 -4.65
CA VAL A 126 -8.55 20.30 -5.57
C VAL A 126 -8.64 18.97 -4.81
N LYS A 127 -8.09 18.90 -3.59
CA LYS A 127 -8.12 17.69 -2.76
C LYS A 127 -9.51 17.38 -2.21
N ILE A 128 -10.28 18.40 -1.82
CA ILE A 128 -11.67 18.23 -1.38
C ILE A 128 -12.56 17.73 -2.52
N ILE A 129 -12.42 18.30 -3.72
CA ILE A 129 -13.15 17.85 -4.91
C ILE A 129 -12.81 16.39 -5.24
N GLY A 130 -11.53 16.00 -5.13
CA GLY A 130 -11.09 14.62 -5.30
C GLY A 130 -11.76 13.64 -4.32
N ILE A 131 -11.88 14.01 -3.04
CA ILE A 131 -12.58 13.20 -2.02
C ILE A 131 -14.04 12.97 -2.42
N ILE A 132 -14.74 14.05 -2.81
CA ILE A 132 -16.16 13.98 -3.21
C ILE A 132 -16.34 13.07 -4.43
N ILE A 133 -15.46 13.20 -5.44
CA ILE A 133 -15.51 12.35 -6.64
C ILE A 133 -15.33 10.87 -6.28
N ILE A 134 -14.43 10.54 -5.35
CA ILE A 134 -14.22 9.14 -4.98
C ILE A 134 -15.38 8.61 -4.14
N ILE A 135 -15.94 9.40 -3.22
CA ILE A 135 -17.15 9.01 -2.47
C ILE A 135 -18.30 8.70 -3.44
N ILE A 136 -18.50 9.54 -4.45
CA ILE A 136 -19.53 9.31 -5.48
C ILE A 136 -19.21 8.05 -6.29
N GLY A 137 -17.95 7.85 -6.71
CA GLY A 137 -17.52 6.66 -7.45
C GLY A 137 -17.75 5.36 -6.66
N VAL A 138 -17.38 5.35 -5.38
CA VAL A 138 -17.61 4.22 -4.46
C VAL A 138 -19.10 3.95 -4.30
N TRP A 139 -19.91 4.99 -4.12
CA TRP A 139 -21.36 4.85 -3.98
C TRP A 139 -22.01 4.24 -5.23
N ILE A 140 -21.63 4.71 -6.42
CA ILE A 140 -22.12 4.16 -7.70
C ILE A 140 -21.74 2.68 -7.82
N VAL A 141 -20.49 2.31 -7.56
CA VAL A 141 -20.03 0.91 -7.67
C VAL A 141 -20.72 0.02 -6.64
N SER A 142 -21.01 0.52 -5.44
CA SER A 142 -21.68 -0.25 -4.38
C SER A 142 -23.18 -0.51 -4.64
N THR A 143 -23.81 0.28 -5.53
CA THR A 143 -25.26 0.23 -5.79
C THR A 143 -25.60 -0.52 -7.09
N ILE A 144 -24.59 -0.92 -7.86
CA ILE A 144 -24.70 -1.75 -9.08
C ILE A 144 -24.40 -3.20 -8.72
#